data_AF-A0A5C0SDY8-F1
#
_entry.id   AF-A0A5C0SDY8-F1
#
_cell.length_a   1.000
_cell.length_b   1.000
_cell.length_c   1.000
_cell.angle_alpha   90.00
_cell.angle_beta   90.00
_cell.angle_gamma   90.00
#
_symmetry.space_group_name_H-M   'P 1'
#
loop_
_entity.id
_entity.type
_entity.pdbx_description
1 polymer ?
#
loop_
_entity_poly.entity_id
_entity_poly.type
_entity_poly.pdbx_seq_one_letter_code
_entity_poly.pdbx_strand_id
1 'polypeptide(L)'
;MKKAYFPRMLNGFILTDEQIKQFDGFMKKYRNKPDRYIFREIAKVKNEVSEEVLQQHIKNLDLLEQMEGFVQDQNKERIKTVRKILTTNTASFNQKQQSAPATQFVSGASLLLWFLILVAIWPRSYYRY
;
A
#
# COMPACT_ATOMS: atom_id res chain seq x y z
N MET A 1 1.41 3.40 29.12
CA MET A 1 0.70 3.17 27.85
C MET A 1 1.71 2.87 26.73
N LYS A 2 1.81 1.61 26.29
CA LYS A 2 2.69 1.22 25.18
C LYS A 2 2.06 1.71 23.87
N LYS A 3 2.53 2.85 23.33
CA LYS A 3 2.22 3.27 21.97
C LYS A 3 2.82 2.24 21.03
N ALA A 4 2.00 1.44 20.35
CA ALA A 4 2.51 0.42 19.44
C ALA A 4 3.34 1.09 18.32
N TYR A 5 4.58 0.61 18.22
CA TYR A 5 5.73 1.18 17.52
C TYR A 5 5.77 0.82 16.03
N PHE A 6 4.63 0.80 15.35
CA PHE A 6 4.60 0.41 13.94
C PHE A 6 5.47 1.31 13.03
N PRO A 7 5.56 2.65 13.22
CA PRO A 7 6.48 3.48 12.44
C PRO A 7 7.97 3.26 12.77
N ARG A 8 8.33 2.85 14.01
CA ARG A 8 9.74 2.66 14.39
C ARG A 8 10.31 1.31 13.90
N MET A 9 9.49 0.28 13.75
CA MET A 9 9.96 -1.02 13.22
C MET A 9 10.09 -1.03 11.70
N LEU A 10 9.44 -0.10 10.99
CA LEU A 10 9.56 0.10 9.55
C LEU A 10 10.83 0.87 9.13
N ASN A 11 11.58 1.39 10.11
CA ASN A 11 12.60 2.39 9.86
C ASN A 11 13.83 1.76 9.20
N GLY A 12 14.15 2.21 7.98
CA GLY A 12 15.33 1.83 7.20
C GLY A 12 15.08 0.89 6.02
N PHE A 13 14.07 0.02 6.07
CA PHE A 13 13.81 -0.96 5.00
C PHE A 13 12.69 -0.57 4.03
N ILE A 14 11.71 0.24 4.47
CA ILE A 14 10.45 0.42 3.72
C ILE A 14 10.14 1.88 3.39
N LEU A 15 10.41 2.80 4.33
CA LEU A 15 10.15 4.23 4.18
C LEU A 15 11.34 5.04 4.70
N THR A 16 11.63 6.18 4.08
CA THR A 16 12.54 7.18 4.62
C THR A 16 11.89 7.96 5.78
N ASP A 17 12.69 8.62 6.62
CA ASP A 17 12.17 9.44 7.73
C ASP A 17 11.14 10.50 7.27
N GLU A 18 11.34 11.07 6.09
CA GLU A 18 10.42 12.03 5.50
C GLU A 18 9.11 11.35 5.07
N GLN A 19 9.19 10.18 4.44
CA GLN A 19 8.01 9.39 4.07
C GLN A 19 7.25 8.89 5.30
N ILE A 20 7.92 8.63 6.42
CA ILE A 20 7.27 8.25 7.69
C ILE A 20 6.37 9.39 8.19
N LYS A 21 6.84 10.64 8.18
CA LYS A 21 6.00 11.79 8.57
C LYS A 21 4.78 11.94 7.68
N GLN A 22 4.96 11.76 6.37
CA GLN A 22 3.87 11.80 5.40
C GLN A 22 2.89 10.64 5.61
N PHE A 23 3.41 9.45 5.91
CA PHE A 23 2.62 8.26 6.22
C PHE A 23 1.81 8.42 7.52
N ASP A 24 2.37 9.02 8.56
CA ASP A 24 1.64 9.32 9.79
C ASP A 24 0.46 10.27 9.55
N GLY A 25 0.65 11.27 8.69
CA GLY A 25 -0.42 12.14 8.21
C GLY A 25 -1.47 11.36 7.41
N PHE A 26 -1.03 10.50 6.51
CA PHE A 26 -1.89 9.64 5.69
C PHE A 26 -2.74 8.69 6.55
N MET A 27 -2.13 8.05 7.54
CA MET A 27 -2.79 7.16 8.47
C MET A 27 -3.95 7.85 9.18
N LYS A 28 -3.84 9.13 9.57
CA LYS A 28 -4.95 9.86 10.18
C LYS A 28 -6.19 9.93 9.29
N LYS A 29 -6.02 10.04 7.97
CA LYS A 29 -7.10 10.16 6.98
C LYS A 29 -7.76 8.82 6.64
N TYR A 30 -6.96 7.75 6.55
CA TYR A 30 -7.43 6.46 6.02
C TYR A 30 -7.67 5.38 7.08
N ARG A 31 -7.12 5.51 8.30
CA ARG A 31 -7.21 4.50 9.36
C ARG A 31 -8.62 4.08 9.78
N ASN A 32 -9.62 4.95 9.60
CA ASN A 32 -11.00 4.69 10.01
C ASN A 32 -11.90 4.38 8.79
N LYS A 33 -11.32 4.23 7.60
CA LYS A 33 -12.06 3.86 6.40
C LYS A 33 -12.23 2.33 6.37
N PRO A 34 -13.35 1.82 5.85
CA PRO A 34 -13.54 0.37 5.74
C PRO A 34 -12.56 -0.22 4.71
N ASP A 35 -12.19 -1.48 4.88
CA ASP A 35 -11.27 -2.18 3.96
C ASP A 35 -11.71 -2.07 2.50
N ARG A 36 -13.02 -2.20 2.23
CA ARG A 36 -13.59 -2.03 0.88
C ARG A 36 -13.28 -0.67 0.27
N TYR A 37 -13.25 0.39 1.08
CA TYR A 37 -12.87 1.72 0.62
C TYR A 37 -11.40 1.74 0.24
N ILE A 38 -10.52 1.21 1.11
CA ILE A 38 -9.06 1.17 0.85
C ILE A 38 -8.75 0.37 -0.42
N PHE A 39 -9.32 -0.84 -0.55
CA PHE A 39 -9.12 -1.69 -1.73
C PHE A 39 -9.59 -1.03 -3.03
N ARG A 40 -10.71 -0.30 -2.98
CA ARG A 40 -11.20 0.47 -4.13
C ARG A 40 -10.23 1.58 -4.52
N GLU A 41 -9.65 2.28 -3.55
CA GLU A 41 -8.67 3.32 -3.84
C GLU A 41 -7.36 2.74 -4.40
N ILE A 42 -6.88 1.59 -3.88
CA ILE A 42 -5.76 0.85 -4.48
C ILE A 42 -6.05 0.52 -5.95
N ALA A 43 -7.25 -0.01 -6.22
CA ALA A 43 -7.65 -0.40 -7.57
C ALA A 43 -7.77 0.78 -8.54
N LYS A 44 -7.97 2.01 -8.05
CA LYS A 44 -7.96 3.24 -8.87
C LYS A 44 -6.52 3.70 -9.13
N VAL A 45 -5.78 3.95 -8.06
CA VAL A 45 -4.43 4.54 -8.12
C VAL A 45 -3.45 3.62 -8.86
N LYS A 46 -3.65 2.30 -8.82
CA LYS A 46 -2.81 1.38 -9.60
C LYS A 46 -2.83 1.64 -11.11
N ASN A 47 -3.91 2.20 -11.66
CA ASN A 47 -3.99 2.52 -13.10
C ASN A 47 -3.33 3.87 -13.42
N GLU A 48 -2.88 4.62 -12.41
CA GLU A 48 -2.18 5.90 -12.55
C GLU A 48 -0.65 5.74 -12.48
N VAL A 49 -0.17 4.53 -12.21
CA VAL A 49 1.26 4.21 -12.14
C VAL A 49 1.65 3.26 -13.28
N SER A 50 2.94 3.23 -13.62
CA SER A 50 3.43 2.34 -14.67
C SER A 50 3.47 0.88 -14.18
N GLU A 51 3.51 -0.06 -15.13
CA GLU A 51 3.60 -1.49 -14.82
C GLU A 51 4.86 -1.80 -14.02
N GLU A 52 5.99 -1.15 -14.31
CA GLU A 52 7.24 -1.34 -13.57
C GLU A 52 7.09 -0.97 -12.09
N VAL A 53 6.34 0.09 -11.80
CA VAL A 53 6.04 0.51 -10.42
C VAL A 53 5.13 -0.50 -9.73
N LEU A 54 4.12 -1.04 -10.42
CA LEU A 54 3.27 -2.11 -9.87
C LEU A 54 4.08 -3.35 -9.54
N GLN A 55 4.95 -3.78 -10.46
CA GLN A 55 5.82 -4.93 -10.25
C GLN A 55 6.80 -4.70 -9.09
N GLN A 56 7.33 -3.49 -8.95
CA GLN A 56 8.16 -3.13 -7.80
C GLN A 56 7.40 -3.26 -6.47
N HIS A 57 6.17 -2.76 -6.40
CA HIS A 57 5.34 -2.90 -5.20
C HIS A 57 4.96 -4.34 -4.90
N ILE A 58 4.67 -5.16 -5.91
CA ILE A 58 4.43 -6.60 -5.76
C ILE A 58 5.67 -7.29 -5.19
N LYS A 59 6.86 -7.00 -5.73
CA LYS A 59 8.10 -7.57 -5.21
C LYS A 59 8.35 -7.15 -3.75
N ASN A 60 8.05 -5.90 -3.41
CA ASN A 60 8.16 -5.43 -2.02
C ASN A 60 7.18 -6.19 -1.10
N LEU A 61 5.98 -6.54 -1.58
CA LEU A 61 5.03 -7.38 -0.83
C LEU A 61 5.53 -8.81 -0.62
N ASP A 62 6.21 -9.39 -1.61
CA ASP A 62 6.79 -10.72 -1.50
C ASP A 62 7.92 -10.75 -0.46
N LEU A 63 8.77 -9.72 -0.46
CA LEU A 63 9.80 -9.55 0.56
C LEU A 63 9.18 -9.40 1.95
N LEU A 64 8.12 -8.59 2.08
CA LEU A 64 7.40 -8.41 3.33
C LEU A 64 6.80 -9.71 3.87
N GLU A 65 6.17 -10.51 3.00
CA GLU A 65 5.56 -11.79 3.39
C GLU A 65 6.59 -12.78 3.97
N GLN A 66 7.85 -12.69 3.54
CA GLN A 66 8.97 -13.52 4.01
C GLN A 66 9.60 -13.03 5.32
N MET A 67 9.28 -11.82 5.79
CA MET A 67 9.85 -11.29 7.04
C MET A 67 9.16 -11.91 8.26
N GLU A 68 9.79 -12.96 8.82
CA GLU A 68 9.37 -13.60 10.04
C GLU A 68 9.33 -12.62 11.23
N GLY A 69 8.29 -12.70 12.05
CA GLY A 69 8.09 -11.82 13.21
C GLY A 69 7.44 -10.46 12.90
N PHE A 70 7.35 -10.05 11.63
CA PHE A 70 6.71 -8.79 11.23
C PHE A 70 5.30 -8.98 10.66
N VAL A 71 5.09 -10.08 9.95
CA VAL A 71 3.82 -10.41 9.29
C VAL A 71 3.16 -11.59 10.01
N GLN A 72 1.97 -11.35 10.56
CA GLN A 72 1.12 -12.40 11.13
C GLN A 72 0.24 -13.04 10.05
N ASP A 73 -0.37 -14.18 10.30
CA ASP A 73 -1.18 -14.90 9.30
C ASP A 73 -2.31 -14.05 8.72
N GLN A 74 -2.94 -13.19 9.54
CA GLN A 74 -3.93 -12.23 9.07
C GLN A 74 -3.36 -11.18 8.10
N ASN A 75 -2.10 -10.77 8.30
CA ASN A 75 -1.42 -9.85 7.40
C ASN A 75 -1.06 -10.55 6.09
N LYS A 76 -0.72 -11.84 6.11
CA LYS A 76 -0.48 -12.64 4.89
C LYS A 76 -1.73 -12.72 4.02
N GLU A 77 -2.89 -12.95 4.60
CA GLU A 77 -4.16 -12.95 3.85
C GLU A 77 -4.49 -11.57 3.25
N ARG A 78 -4.18 -10.49 3.97
CA ARG A 78 -4.28 -9.11 3.44
C ARG A 78 -3.30 -8.86 2.30
N ILE A 79 -2.05 -9.31 2.44
CA ILE A 79 -1.02 -9.24 1.38
C ILE A 79 -1.49 -9.97 0.13
N LYS A 80 -2.00 -11.20 0.25
CA LYS A 80 -2.57 -11.97 -0.88
C LYS A 80 -3.71 -11.22 -1.56
N THR A 81 -4.61 -10.62 -0.78
CA THR A 81 -5.74 -9.84 -1.31
C THR A 81 -5.25 -8.62 -2.10
N VAL A 82 -4.30 -7.85 -1.54
CA VAL A 82 -3.71 -6.69 -2.21
C VAL A 82 -2.96 -7.11 -3.47
N ARG A 83 -2.15 -8.17 -3.40
CA ARG A 83 -1.44 -8.73 -4.56
C ARG A 83 -2.40 -9.04 -5.70
N LYS A 84 -3.54 -9.69 -5.40
CA LYS A 84 -4.59 -9.97 -6.38
C LYS A 84 -5.16 -8.69 -7.00
N ILE A 85 -5.36 -7.63 -6.21
CA ILE A 85 -5.83 -6.34 -6.74
C ILE A 85 -4.81 -5.73 -7.70
N LEU A 86 -3.52 -5.79 -7.36
CA LEU A 86 -2.45 -5.25 -8.20
C LEU A 86 -2.28 -6.04 -9.51
N THR A 87 -2.33 -7.37 -9.46
CA THR A 87 -2.13 -8.25 -10.63
C THR A 87 -3.36 -8.44 -11.51
N THR A 88 -4.56 -8.14 -11.01
CA THR A 88 -5.79 -8.26 -11.82
C THR A 88 -5.78 -7.18 -12.90
N ASN A 89 -5.65 -7.58 -14.17
CA ASN A 89 -5.79 -6.65 -15.29
C ASN A 89 -7.18 -6.00 -15.24
N THR A 90 -7.23 -4.72 -14.90
CA THR A 90 -8.46 -3.91 -14.85
C THR A 90 -8.91 -3.48 -16.25
N ALA A 91 -8.76 -4.35 -17.24
CA ALA A 91 -9.27 -4.13 -18.61
C ALA A 91 -10.79 -3.90 -18.63
N SER A 92 -11.50 -4.22 -17.54
CA SER A 92 -12.96 -4.11 -17.42
C SER A 92 -13.46 -2.94 -16.56
N PHE A 93 -12.61 -2.13 -15.92
CA PHE A 93 -13.09 -1.12 -14.95
C PHE A 93 -13.09 0.34 -15.41
N ASN A 94 -12.54 0.66 -16.58
CA ASN A 94 -12.85 1.87 -17.38
C ASN A 94 -11.93 1.89 -18.60
N GLN A 95 -12.43 1.45 -19.75
CA GLN A 95 -11.86 1.85 -21.03
C GLN A 95 -12.12 3.36 -21.21
N LYS A 96 -11.16 4.20 -20.82
CA LYS A 96 -10.87 5.50 -21.46
C LYS A 96 -9.70 6.20 -20.76
N GLN A 97 -8.90 6.85 -21.61
CA GLN A 97 -7.72 7.70 -21.35
C GLN A 97 -6.41 6.91 -21.24
N GLN A 98 -5.77 6.62 -22.37
CA GLN A 98 -4.96 7.51 -23.21
C GLN A 98 -3.51 7.59 -22.72
N SER A 99 -2.65 7.16 -23.62
CA SER A 99 -1.21 7.34 -23.68
C SER A 99 -0.78 8.74 -23.21
N ALA A 100 0.02 8.79 -22.15
CA ALA A 100 0.84 9.96 -21.83
C ALA A 100 2.25 9.45 -21.48
N PRO A 101 3.32 10.17 -21.88
CA PRO A 101 4.68 9.69 -21.76
C PRO A 101 5.05 9.48 -20.28
N ALA A 102 5.45 8.24 -19.98
CA ALA A 102 6.00 7.84 -18.70
C ALA A 102 7.31 8.59 -18.47
N THR A 103 7.33 9.60 -17.60
CA THR A 103 8.58 10.04 -16.93
C THR A 103 8.41 11.06 -15.80
N GLN A 104 7.28 11.77 -15.64
CA GLN A 104 7.29 12.99 -14.79
C GLN A 104 6.32 13.06 -13.60
N PHE A 105 5.40 12.10 -13.40
CA PHE A 105 4.44 12.13 -12.27
C PHE A 105 4.55 10.94 -11.29
N VAL A 106 5.58 10.11 -11.43
CA VAL A 106 5.68 8.79 -10.79
C VAL A 106 5.86 8.84 -9.26
N SER A 107 6.42 9.91 -8.71
CA SER A 107 6.70 10.01 -7.27
C SER A 107 5.43 10.03 -6.40
N GLY A 108 4.44 10.85 -6.76
CA GLY A 108 3.25 11.08 -5.92
C GLY A 108 2.27 9.90 -5.92
N ALA A 109 1.91 9.40 -7.12
CA ALA A 109 0.97 8.29 -7.26
C ALA A 109 1.58 6.95 -6.78
N SER A 110 2.88 6.71 -7.02
CA SER A 110 3.57 5.52 -6.50
C SER A 110 3.62 5.53 -4.97
N LEU A 111 3.97 6.67 -4.36
CA LEU A 111 4.01 6.79 -2.91
C LEU A 111 2.61 6.67 -2.29
N LEU A 112 1.60 7.28 -2.92
CA LEU A 112 0.20 7.14 -2.51
C LEU A 112 -0.25 5.68 -2.56
N LEU A 113 0.04 4.98 -3.65
CA LEU A 113 -0.28 3.56 -3.80
C LEU A 113 0.40 2.74 -2.71
N TRP A 114 1.68 3.00 -2.46
CA TRP A 114 2.43 2.33 -1.40
C TRP A 114 1.82 2.57 -0.02
N PHE A 115 1.43 3.80 0.30
CA PHE A 115 0.75 4.10 1.56
C PHE A 115 -0.59 3.39 1.68
N LEU A 116 -1.41 3.36 0.63
CA LEU A 116 -2.67 2.61 0.62
C LEU A 116 -2.45 1.11 0.86
N ILE A 117 -1.42 0.52 0.25
CA ILE A 117 -1.02 -0.86 0.45
C ILE A 117 -0.66 -1.13 1.92
N LEU A 118 0.17 -0.28 2.52
CA LEU A 118 0.55 -0.41 3.94
C LEU A 118 -0.67 -0.28 4.87
N VAL A 119 -1.59 0.66 4.60
CA VAL A 119 -2.82 0.79 5.39
C VAL A 119 -3.72 -0.44 5.26
N ALA A 120 -3.79 -1.02 4.07
CA ALA A 120 -4.60 -2.21 3.81
C ALA A 120 -4.10 -3.44 4.58
N ILE A 121 -2.79 -3.58 4.76
CA ILE A 121 -2.17 -4.71 5.45
C ILE A 121 -2.24 -4.54 6.97
N TRP A 122 -2.03 -3.32 7.49
CA TRP A 122 -2.03 -3.04 8.93
C TRP A 122 -3.10 -2.03 9.35
N PRO A 123 -4.40 -2.40 9.27
CA PRO A 123 -5.47 -1.52 9.73
C PRO A 123 -5.41 -1.33 11.24
N ARG A 124 -5.74 -0.11 11.70
CA ARG A 124 -5.67 0.25 13.12
C ARG A 124 -6.58 -0.58 14.04
N SER A 125 -7.53 -1.36 13.51
CA SER A 125 -8.35 -2.26 14.33
C SER A 125 -7.54 -3.37 15.02
N TYR A 126 -6.27 -3.53 14.65
CA TYR A 126 -5.27 -4.35 15.36
C TYR A 126 -4.84 -3.77 16.73
N TYR A 127 -5.19 -2.51 17.03
CA TYR A 127 -4.76 -1.77 18.23
C TYR A 127 -5.82 -1.74 19.33
N ARG A 128 -6.79 -2.67 19.28
CA ARG A 128 -7.91 -2.73 20.22
C ARG A 128 -7.95 -4.06 20.98
N TYR A 129 -6.80 -4.54 21.44
CA TYR A 129 -6.68 -5.48 22.54
C TYR A 129 -5.42 -5.17 23.34
#